data_AF-A0A816PT64-F1
#
_entry.id   AF-A0A816PT64-F1
#
_cell.length_a   1.000
_cell.length_b   1.000
_cell.length_c   1.000
_cell.angle_alpha   90.00
_cell.angle_beta   90.00
_cell.angle_gamma   90.00
#
_symmetry.space_group_name_H-M   'P 1'
#
loop_
_entity.id
_entity.type
_entity.pdbx_description
1 polymer ?
#
loop_
_entity_poly.entity_id
_entity_poly.type
_entity_poly.pdbx_seq_one_letter_code
_entity_poly.pdbx_strand_id
1 'polypeptide(L)'
;MNSFQQSSTVFDLRTLQYNGSNRMINNKPNQFDKQNLPFIHQPPSGSIVIRGLLVFYPTDQEKTFEPELRWFYRSWIEMMTSESPLWRTDLIVFANDYAPMFKELGCLHDEIRTNLEEKPKCRIFSYRRVKDREKNHSPSSKYQIIDNNNSKLLYEQLRNYGYIDSINTVSEYYLSFSMYDFILRTDLDCFLTANFALYIPYNNTLLVGHGGYSTDFNNKRLKRIAHDMNWKYADKNGLGSTW
;
A
#
# COMPACT_ATOMS: atom_id res chain seq x y z
N MET A 1 1.69 25.52 9.78
CA MET A 1 2.49 24.68 8.86
C MET A 1 1.67 23.45 8.56
N ASN A 2 1.25 23.29 7.30
CA ASN A 2 0.23 22.34 6.89
C ASN A 2 0.75 20.89 6.97
N SER A 3 0.19 20.10 7.87
CA SER A 3 0.40 18.66 7.96
C SER A 3 -0.48 17.96 6.93
N PHE A 4 0.10 17.49 5.82
CA PHE A 4 -0.59 16.64 4.85
C PHE A 4 -0.29 15.17 5.13
N GLN A 5 -1.37 14.37 5.20
CA GLN A 5 -1.42 12.99 5.67
C GLN A 5 -0.86 12.02 4.63
N GLN A 6 -0.05 11.07 5.09
CA GLN A 6 0.34 9.86 4.34
C GLN A 6 -0.84 8.88 4.34
N SER A 7 -1.32 8.51 3.14
CA SER A 7 -2.46 7.62 2.92
C SER A 7 -2.04 6.42 2.07
N SER A 8 -2.50 5.23 2.43
CA SER A 8 -2.38 4.00 1.68
C SER A 8 -3.73 3.31 1.67
N THR A 9 -3.95 2.55 0.62
CA THR A 9 -5.28 2.41 0.04
C THR A 9 -5.42 1.01 -0.52
N VAL A 10 -6.49 0.31 -0.12
CA VAL A 10 -6.84 -1.02 -0.63
C VAL A 10 -8.01 -0.89 -1.59
N PHE A 11 -7.85 -1.30 -2.85
CA PHE A 11 -8.88 -1.15 -3.89
C PHE A 11 -9.59 -2.47 -4.20
N ASP A 12 -10.93 -2.44 -4.28
CA ASP A 12 -11.75 -3.42 -4.99
C ASP A 12 -12.27 -2.79 -6.30
N LEU A 13 -12.13 -3.51 -7.41
CA LEU A 13 -12.20 -2.99 -8.76
C LEU A 13 -13.55 -3.24 -9.45
N ARG A 14 -14.58 -3.75 -8.75
CA ARG A 14 -15.81 -4.20 -9.42
C ARG A 14 -17.06 -3.33 -9.32
N THR A 15 -17.16 -2.28 -8.49
CA THR A 15 -18.41 -1.49 -8.42
C THR A 15 -18.22 -0.03 -7.99
N LEU A 16 -18.18 0.89 -8.96
CA LEU A 16 -18.32 2.33 -8.73
C LEU A 16 -19.81 2.72 -8.72
N GLN A 17 -20.52 2.56 -7.60
CA GLN A 17 -21.74 3.34 -7.33
C GLN A 17 -21.87 3.66 -5.83
N TYR A 18 -21.78 4.94 -5.52
CA TYR A 18 -21.76 5.54 -4.19
C TYR A 18 -23.18 5.81 -3.70
N ASN A 19 -23.55 5.34 -2.50
CA ASN A 19 -24.70 5.85 -1.75
C ASN A 19 -24.33 5.94 -0.27
N GLY A 20 -24.13 7.16 0.20
CA GLY A 20 -23.72 7.47 1.58
C GLY A 20 -24.90 7.57 2.53
N SER A 21 -24.70 7.15 3.79
CA SER A 21 -25.54 7.54 4.92
C SER A 21 -24.71 7.49 6.21
N ASN A 22 -24.48 8.65 6.80
CA ASN A 22 -23.76 8.84 8.07
C ASN A 22 -24.66 8.52 9.27
N ARG A 23 -24.15 7.76 10.25
CA ARG A 23 -24.64 7.79 11.63
C ARG A 23 -23.46 7.87 12.60
N MET A 24 -23.43 8.94 13.39
CA MET A 24 -22.52 9.13 14.51
C MET A 24 -23.01 8.31 15.71
N ILE A 25 -22.10 7.60 16.39
CA ILE A 25 -22.35 6.98 17.70
C ILE A 25 -21.31 7.50 18.69
N ASN A 26 -21.77 8.27 19.66
CA ASN A 26 -21.05 8.60 20.89
C ASN A 26 -20.99 7.36 21.77
N ASN A 27 -19.84 7.02 22.38
CA ASN A 27 -19.82 6.34 23.69
C ASN A 27 -18.48 6.43 24.44
N LYS A 28 -18.61 6.53 25.77
CA LYS A 28 -17.57 6.59 26.81
C LYS A 28 -16.78 5.27 26.95
N PRO A 29 -15.58 5.27 27.56
CA PRO A 29 -14.68 4.11 27.55
C PRO A 29 -15.07 3.10 28.64
N ASN A 30 -15.38 1.86 28.24
CA ASN A 30 -15.54 0.73 29.15
C ASN A 30 -14.68 -0.46 28.73
N GLN A 31 -14.20 -1.16 29.75
CA GLN A 31 -13.57 -2.49 29.84
C GLN A 31 -13.31 -3.24 28.51
N PHE A 32 -12.04 -3.69 28.34
CA PHE A 32 -11.62 -4.59 27.27
C PHE A 32 -12.37 -5.93 27.37
N ASP A 33 -13.49 -5.99 26.66
CA ASP A 33 -14.27 -7.20 26.46
C ASP A 33 -13.57 -8.08 25.40
N LYS A 34 -13.25 -9.33 25.75
CA LYS A 34 -12.63 -10.30 24.83
C LYS A 34 -13.51 -10.64 23.63
N GLN A 35 -14.76 -10.19 23.63
CA GLN A 35 -15.73 -10.36 22.54
C GLN A 35 -15.65 -9.30 21.43
N ASN A 36 -14.85 -8.23 21.62
CA ASN A 36 -14.67 -7.17 20.61
C ASN A 36 -13.34 -7.32 19.85
N LEU A 37 -12.95 -8.55 19.50
CA LEU A 37 -11.95 -8.69 18.43
C LEU A 37 -12.65 -8.32 17.12
N PRO A 38 -12.08 -7.43 16.29
CA PRO A 38 -12.67 -7.11 15.00
C PRO A 38 -12.85 -8.41 14.22
N PHE A 39 -14.06 -8.66 13.74
CA PHE A 39 -14.37 -9.84 12.95
C PHE A 39 -13.57 -9.72 11.65
N ILE A 40 -12.47 -10.48 11.56
CA ILE A 40 -11.67 -10.52 10.34
C ILE A 40 -12.52 -11.27 9.32
N HIS A 41 -12.92 -10.58 8.26
CA HIS A 41 -13.61 -11.22 7.14
C HIS A 41 -12.69 -12.32 6.57
N GLN A 42 -13.18 -13.55 6.59
CA GLN A 42 -12.50 -14.68 5.97
C GLN A 42 -13.30 -15.11 4.74
N PRO A 43 -12.63 -15.38 3.61
CA PRO A 43 -13.28 -15.97 2.46
C PRO A 43 -13.81 -17.36 2.82
N PRO A 44 -14.72 -17.93 2.01
CA PRO A 44 -15.14 -19.31 2.17
C PRO A 44 -13.94 -20.27 2.27
N SER A 45 -14.10 -21.32 3.07
CA SER A 45 -13.07 -22.35 3.21
C SER A 45 -12.72 -22.94 1.84
N GLY A 46 -11.43 -23.01 1.52
CA GLY A 46 -10.95 -23.54 0.23
C GLY A 46 -10.86 -22.50 -0.90
N SER A 47 -11.15 -21.22 -0.65
CA SER A 47 -10.97 -20.18 -1.66
C SER A 47 -9.49 -19.89 -1.94
N ILE A 48 -9.14 -19.87 -3.23
CA ILE A 48 -7.90 -19.27 -3.71
C ILE A 48 -8.06 -17.74 -3.65
N VAL A 49 -7.09 -17.05 -3.08
CA VAL A 49 -7.08 -15.58 -2.98
C VAL A 49 -5.77 -15.05 -3.49
N ILE A 50 -5.83 -14.08 -4.40
CA ILE A 50 -4.65 -13.46 -5.00
C ILE A 50 -4.61 -11.98 -4.63
N ARG A 51 -3.52 -11.57 -3.99
CA ARG A 51 -3.30 -10.23 -3.46
C ARG A 51 -2.07 -9.60 -4.09
N GLY A 52 -2.12 -8.29 -4.32
CA GLY A 52 -0.99 -7.52 -4.82
C GLY A 52 -0.59 -6.45 -3.81
N LEU A 53 0.69 -6.41 -3.45
CA LEU A 53 1.27 -5.36 -2.63
C LEU A 53 1.93 -4.34 -3.55
N LEU A 54 1.30 -3.19 -3.70
CA LEU A 54 1.72 -2.16 -4.63
C LEU A 54 2.56 -1.11 -3.92
N VAL A 55 3.80 -0.93 -4.37
CA VAL A 55 4.73 0.07 -3.87
C VAL A 55 5.33 0.86 -5.03
N PHE A 56 5.70 2.11 -4.78
CA PHE A 56 6.45 2.93 -5.73
C PHE A 56 7.87 3.13 -5.23
N TYR A 57 8.85 2.85 -6.10
CA TYR A 57 10.27 2.94 -5.83
C TYR A 57 10.91 4.09 -6.62
N PRO A 58 11.31 5.20 -5.94
CA PRO A 58 11.97 6.33 -6.59
C PRO A 58 13.45 6.02 -6.84
N THR A 59 13.78 5.58 -8.05
CA THR A 59 15.16 5.20 -8.42
C THR A 59 16.17 6.34 -8.28
N ASP A 60 15.75 7.60 -8.40
CA ASP A 60 16.62 8.77 -8.20
C ASP A 60 16.99 9.02 -6.73
N GLN A 61 16.40 8.28 -5.79
CA GLN A 61 16.68 8.34 -4.36
C GLN A 61 17.10 6.96 -3.80
N GLU A 62 17.76 6.16 -4.64
CA GLU A 62 18.18 4.78 -4.33
C GLU A 62 18.89 4.64 -2.98
N LYS A 63 19.81 5.55 -2.64
CA LYS A 63 20.53 5.51 -1.35
C LYS A 63 19.62 5.55 -0.12
N THR A 64 18.45 6.19 -0.25
CA THR A 64 17.46 6.32 0.82
C THR A 64 16.52 5.13 0.83
N PHE A 65 16.00 4.75 -0.35
CA PHE A 65 14.89 3.80 -0.44
C PHE A 65 15.31 2.34 -0.66
N GLU A 66 16.57 2.07 -1.04
CA GLU A 66 17.05 0.68 -1.16
C GLU A 66 16.95 -0.08 0.17
N PRO A 67 17.44 0.46 1.32
CA PRO A 67 17.27 -0.22 2.59
C PRO A 67 15.79 -0.46 2.93
N GLU A 68 14.92 0.53 2.70
CA GLU A 68 13.48 0.43 2.94
C GLU A 68 12.84 -0.68 2.10
N LEU A 69 13.15 -0.75 0.81
CA LEU A 69 12.68 -1.82 -0.06
C LEU A 69 13.17 -3.20 0.41
N ARG A 70 14.44 -3.33 0.81
CA ARG A 70 14.98 -4.60 1.31
C ARG A 70 14.27 -5.05 2.59
N TRP A 71 14.00 -4.11 3.50
CA TRP A 71 13.24 -4.37 4.72
C TRP A 71 11.78 -4.74 4.44
N PHE A 72 11.12 -4.02 3.53
CA PHE A 72 9.77 -4.32 3.08
C PHE A 72 9.69 -5.70 2.44
N TYR A 73 10.60 -6.01 1.51
CA TYR A 73 10.73 -7.31 0.85
C TYR A 73 10.94 -8.44 1.87
N ARG A 74 11.79 -8.22 2.88
CA ARG A 74 11.99 -9.20 3.95
C ARG A 74 10.71 -9.41 4.76
N SER A 75 10.03 -8.33 5.13
CA SER A 75 8.76 -8.41 5.88
C SER A 75 7.66 -9.12 5.09
N TRP A 76 7.64 -8.95 3.76
CA TRP A 76 6.75 -9.68 2.86
C TRP A 76 7.00 -11.19 2.91
N ILE A 77 8.27 -11.61 2.83
CA ILE A 77 8.64 -13.03 2.99
C ILE A 77 8.21 -13.57 4.34
N GLU A 78 8.49 -12.84 5.43
CA GLU A 78 8.12 -13.30 6.78
C GLU A 78 6.60 -13.36 6.97
N MET A 79 5.85 -12.39 6.43
CA MET A 79 4.39 -12.40 6.44
C MET A 79 3.83 -13.65 5.75
N MET A 80 4.38 -14.04 4.60
CA MET A 80 3.94 -15.23 3.87
C MET A 80 4.14 -16.55 4.64
N THR A 81 5.00 -16.59 5.67
CA THR A 81 5.14 -17.79 6.52
C THR A 81 3.87 -18.14 7.29
N SER A 82 3.01 -17.14 7.51
CA SER A 82 1.71 -17.27 8.20
C SER A 82 0.52 -17.23 7.22
N GLU A 83 0.78 -17.13 5.91
CA GLU A 83 -0.25 -17.07 4.87
C GLU A 83 -0.82 -18.48 4.59
N SER A 84 -2.12 -18.53 4.30
CA SER A 84 -2.77 -19.77 3.85
C SER A 84 -2.09 -20.33 2.60
N PRO A 85 -1.92 -21.66 2.47
CA PRO A 85 -1.33 -22.27 1.27
C PRO A 85 -2.20 -22.08 0.00
N LEU A 86 -3.44 -21.63 0.13
CA LEU A 86 -4.33 -21.27 -0.98
C LEU A 86 -4.24 -19.80 -1.39
N TRP A 87 -3.52 -18.98 -0.63
CA TRP A 87 -3.38 -17.55 -0.91
C TRP A 87 -2.06 -17.27 -1.60
N ARG A 88 -2.02 -16.20 -2.40
CA ARG A 88 -0.84 -15.75 -3.13
C ARG A 88 -0.74 -14.25 -3.01
N THR A 89 0.37 -13.73 -2.49
CA THR A 89 0.57 -12.28 -2.37
C THR A 89 1.81 -11.85 -3.16
N ASP A 90 1.63 -11.31 -4.36
CA ASP A 90 2.76 -10.79 -5.17
C ASP A 90 3.19 -9.40 -4.66
N LEU A 91 4.48 -9.12 -4.76
CA LEU A 91 5.03 -7.78 -4.57
C LEU A 91 5.10 -7.08 -5.93
N ILE A 92 4.41 -5.96 -6.07
CA ILE A 92 4.31 -5.17 -7.30
C ILE A 92 5.00 -3.83 -7.09
N VAL A 93 6.13 -3.64 -7.75
CA VAL A 93 6.97 -2.44 -7.62
C VAL A 93 6.85 -1.61 -8.89
N PHE A 94 6.51 -0.33 -8.75
CA PHE A 94 6.59 0.63 -9.85
C PHE A 94 7.84 1.46 -9.69
N ALA A 95 8.67 1.54 -10.74
CA ALA A 95 9.94 2.25 -10.71
C ALA A 95 10.20 2.97 -12.04
N ASN A 96 10.91 4.10 -12.02
CA ASN A 96 11.28 4.81 -13.25
C ASN A 96 12.15 3.96 -14.17
N ASP A 97 13.13 3.30 -13.59
CA ASP A 97 14.15 2.52 -14.28
C ASP A 97 14.37 1.20 -13.54
N TYR A 98 14.93 0.22 -14.25
CA TYR A 98 15.33 -1.04 -13.62
C TYR A 98 16.67 -0.87 -12.91
N ALA A 99 16.65 -0.84 -11.57
CA ALA A 99 17.84 -0.82 -10.73
C ALA A 99 18.46 -2.23 -10.57
N PRO A 100 19.80 -2.37 -10.47
CA PRO A 100 20.46 -3.66 -10.29
C PRO A 100 19.96 -4.49 -9.10
N MET A 101 19.57 -3.85 -7.99
CA MET A 101 19.05 -4.54 -6.80
C MET A 101 17.83 -5.42 -7.09
N PHE A 102 17.02 -5.05 -8.09
CA PHE A 102 15.83 -5.80 -8.44
C PHE A 102 16.16 -7.18 -8.98
N LYS A 103 17.29 -7.29 -9.68
CA LYS A 103 17.82 -8.57 -10.15
C LYS A 103 18.31 -9.41 -8.98
N GLU A 104 18.95 -8.79 -7.99
CA GLU A 104 19.39 -9.47 -6.76
C GLU A 104 18.20 -10.01 -5.94
N LEU A 105 17.10 -9.26 -5.90
CA LEU A 105 15.85 -9.67 -5.24
C LEU A 105 15.03 -10.69 -6.08
N GLY A 106 15.50 -11.05 -7.27
CA GLY A 106 14.83 -12.01 -8.16
C GLY A 106 13.50 -11.53 -8.71
N CYS A 107 13.32 -10.20 -8.83
CA CYS A 107 12.08 -9.62 -9.34
C CYS A 107 11.98 -9.76 -10.87
N LEU A 108 10.78 -10.14 -11.34
CA LEU A 108 10.44 -10.21 -12.76
C LEU A 108 10.17 -8.81 -13.33
N HIS A 109 10.53 -8.57 -14.59
CA HIS A 109 10.41 -7.26 -15.21
C HIS A 109 9.28 -7.24 -16.26
N ASP A 110 8.33 -6.32 -16.09
CA ASP A 110 7.15 -6.11 -16.95
C ASP A 110 6.32 -7.38 -17.21
N GLU A 111 6.38 -8.35 -16.30
CA GLU A 111 5.63 -9.61 -16.36
C GLU A 111 4.38 -9.55 -15.48
N ILE A 112 3.21 -9.49 -16.12
CA ILE A 112 1.92 -9.57 -15.44
C ILE A 112 1.68 -11.02 -14.99
N ARG A 113 1.13 -11.19 -13.78
CA ARG A 113 0.66 -12.50 -13.31
C ARG A 113 -0.41 -13.01 -14.29
N THR A 114 -0.45 -14.30 -14.58
CA THR A 114 -1.50 -14.89 -15.44
C THR A 114 -2.01 -16.23 -14.92
N ASN A 115 -1.30 -16.82 -13.95
CA ASN A 115 -1.59 -18.12 -13.39
C ASN A 115 -2.07 -17.95 -11.94
N LEU A 116 -3.19 -18.57 -11.58
CA LEU A 116 -3.72 -18.49 -10.22
C LEU A 116 -2.87 -19.27 -9.21
N GLU A 117 -2.19 -20.32 -9.64
CA GLU A 117 -1.45 -21.24 -8.78
C GLU A 117 0.03 -20.87 -8.61
N GLU A 118 0.56 -20.02 -9.51
CA GLU A 118 1.98 -19.67 -9.45
C GLU A 118 2.35 -19.09 -8.09
N LYS A 119 3.53 -19.45 -7.59
CA LYS A 119 4.00 -18.97 -6.28
C LYS A 119 4.09 -17.44 -6.27
N PRO A 120 4.02 -16.81 -5.09
CA PRO A 120 4.22 -15.37 -4.96
C PRO A 120 5.54 -14.92 -5.59
N LYS A 121 5.50 -13.82 -6.36
CA LYS A 121 6.69 -13.25 -7.00
C LYS A 121 6.78 -11.74 -6.78
N CYS A 122 8.01 -11.23 -6.80
CA CYS A 122 8.26 -9.80 -6.99
C CYS A 122 8.19 -9.46 -8.48
N ARG A 123 7.46 -8.41 -8.85
CA ARG A 123 7.23 -7.95 -10.21
C ARG A 123 7.46 -6.46 -10.27
N ILE A 124 8.19 -6.00 -11.28
CA ILE A 124 8.52 -4.58 -11.45
C ILE A 124 7.94 -4.09 -12.76
N PHE A 125 7.31 -2.93 -12.70
CA PHE A 125 6.77 -2.25 -13.86
C PHE A 125 7.42 -0.88 -14.05
N SER A 126 7.76 -0.59 -15.30
CA SER A 126 8.33 0.70 -15.69
C SER A 126 7.27 1.81 -15.54
N TYR A 127 7.59 2.85 -14.76
CA TYR A 127 6.68 3.96 -14.43
C TYR A 127 7.35 5.32 -14.62
N ARG A 128 6.85 6.14 -15.55
CA ARG A 128 7.32 7.52 -15.69
C ARG A 128 6.59 8.44 -14.73
N ARG A 129 7.32 9.10 -13.83
CA ARG A 129 6.74 10.05 -12.87
C ARG A 129 5.99 11.19 -13.52
N VAL A 130 4.91 11.63 -12.89
CA VAL A 130 4.07 12.75 -13.37
C VAL A 130 4.90 14.02 -13.55
N LYS A 131 5.84 14.29 -12.65
CA LYS A 131 6.72 15.47 -12.74
C LYS A 131 7.69 15.43 -13.93
N ASP A 132 8.07 14.23 -14.39
CA ASP A 132 9.06 14.01 -15.47
C ASP A 132 8.39 13.89 -16.87
N ARG A 133 7.07 13.99 -16.95
CA ARG A 133 6.32 13.98 -18.22
C ARG A 133 6.33 15.36 -18.87
N GLU A 134 6.47 15.43 -20.19
CA GLU A 134 6.51 16.70 -20.91
C GLU A 134 5.19 17.47 -20.73
N LYS A 135 5.28 18.81 -20.62
CA LYS A 135 4.09 19.68 -20.64
C LYS A 135 3.51 19.83 -22.06
N ASN A 136 4.34 19.60 -23.08
CA ASN A 136 3.99 19.85 -24.46
C ASN A 136 3.51 18.56 -25.13
N HIS A 137 2.26 18.60 -25.56
CA HIS A 137 1.44 17.50 -26.04
C HIS A 137 1.87 17.02 -27.44
N SER A 138 2.99 16.30 -27.55
CA SER A 138 3.36 15.64 -28.81
C SER A 138 2.65 14.26 -28.95
N PRO A 139 1.58 14.11 -29.77
CA PRO A 139 0.45 13.18 -29.58
C PRO A 139 0.71 11.66 -29.50
N SER A 140 1.96 11.20 -29.46
CA SER A 140 2.31 9.81 -29.76
C SER A 140 2.82 8.98 -28.56
N SER A 141 2.96 9.56 -27.36
CA SER A 141 3.42 8.77 -26.20
C SER A 141 2.26 8.21 -25.34
N LYS A 142 2.39 6.95 -24.88
CA LYS A 142 1.43 6.27 -23.97
C LYS A 142 0.99 7.17 -22.81
N TYR A 143 1.95 7.84 -22.17
CA TYR A 143 1.67 8.70 -21.03
C TYR A 143 0.85 9.92 -21.41
N GLN A 144 0.98 10.49 -22.61
CA GLN A 144 0.14 11.62 -23.00
C GLN A 144 -1.33 11.25 -23.21
N ILE A 145 -1.62 10.05 -23.72
CA ILE A 145 -3.02 9.57 -23.83
C ILE A 145 -3.63 9.46 -22.44
N ILE A 146 -2.88 8.87 -21.50
CA ILE A 146 -3.26 8.78 -20.09
C ILE A 146 -3.45 10.19 -19.50
N ASP A 147 -2.50 11.08 -19.77
CA ASP A 147 -2.47 12.44 -19.26
C ASP A 147 -3.67 13.27 -19.77
N ASN A 148 -4.03 13.15 -21.05
CA ASN A 148 -5.20 13.80 -21.64
C ASN A 148 -6.52 13.32 -21.03
N ASN A 149 -6.60 12.04 -20.66
CA ASN A 149 -7.77 11.46 -20.02
C ASN A 149 -7.86 11.83 -18.53
N ASN A 150 -6.72 12.17 -17.92
CA ASN A 150 -6.66 12.55 -16.52
C ASN A 150 -7.09 14.01 -16.31
N SER A 151 -7.59 14.32 -15.12
CA SER A 151 -8.09 15.66 -14.82
C SER A 151 -7.00 16.73 -14.84
N LYS A 152 -7.37 17.96 -15.21
CA LYS A 152 -6.56 19.18 -15.09
C LYS A 152 -5.89 19.32 -13.71
N LEU A 153 -6.56 18.83 -12.66
CA LEU A 153 -6.06 18.79 -11.28
C LEU A 153 -4.73 18.05 -11.13
N LEU A 154 -4.56 16.93 -11.84
CA LEU A 154 -3.35 16.11 -11.76
C LEU A 154 -2.12 16.90 -12.22
N TYR A 155 -2.22 17.61 -13.36
CA TYR A 155 -1.09 18.36 -13.93
C TYR A 155 -0.85 19.69 -13.26
N GLU A 156 -1.91 20.41 -12.88
CA GLU A 156 -1.78 21.76 -12.36
C GLU A 156 -1.50 21.79 -10.86
N GLN A 157 -2.10 20.87 -10.10
CA GLN A 157 -2.05 20.91 -8.63
C GLN A 157 -1.20 19.81 -8.03
N LEU A 158 -1.25 18.59 -8.59
CA LEU A 158 -0.62 17.42 -7.97
C LEU A 158 0.74 17.04 -8.57
N ARG A 159 1.13 17.62 -9.70
CA ARG A 159 2.42 17.33 -10.35
C ARG A 159 3.64 17.55 -9.45
N ASN A 160 3.58 18.54 -8.57
CA ASN A 160 4.65 18.85 -7.63
C ASN A 160 4.47 18.16 -6.26
N TYR A 161 3.38 17.41 -6.08
CA TYR A 161 3.16 16.64 -4.87
C TYR A 161 4.07 15.41 -4.89
N GLY A 162 5.07 15.37 -4.01
CA GLY A 162 6.14 14.37 -4.04
C GLY A 162 5.66 12.91 -3.90
N TYR A 163 4.44 12.68 -3.42
CA TYR A 163 3.87 11.35 -3.25
C TYR A 163 2.84 10.98 -4.33
N ILE A 164 2.59 11.84 -5.33
CA ILE A 164 1.54 11.57 -6.32
C ILE A 164 1.79 10.26 -7.08
N ASP A 165 3.05 9.98 -7.42
CA ASP A 165 3.44 8.81 -8.20
C ASP A 165 3.09 7.50 -7.49
N SER A 166 3.23 7.47 -6.16
CA SER A 166 2.88 6.31 -5.33
C SER A 166 1.38 6.02 -5.24
N ILE A 167 0.53 6.97 -5.63
CA ILE A 167 -0.93 6.81 -5.67
C ILE A 167 -1.38 6.59 -7.12
N ASN A 168 -0.82 7.36 -8.04
CA ASN A 168 -1.21 7.42 -9.43
C ASN A 168 -0.90 6.12 -10.20
N THR A 169 0.11 5.35 -9.76
CA THR A 169 0.38 3.99 -10.27
C THR A 169 -0.86 3.09 -10.19
N VAL A 170 -1.69 3.22 -9.15
CA VAL A 170 -2.92 2.43 -9.04
C VAL A 170 -3.92 2.82 -10.14
N SER A 171 -4.05 4.11 -10.44
CA SER A 171 -4.99 4.56 -11.48
C SER A 171 -4.52 4.17 -12.88
N GLU A 172 -3.22 4.30 -13.17
CA GLU A 172 -2.69 4.18 -14.53
C GLU A 172 -2.33 2.75 -14.95
N TYR A 173 -2.04 1.88 -13.97
CA TYR A 173 -1.54 0.52 -14.23
C TYR A 173 -2.51 -0.56 -13.77
N TYR A 174 -3.80 -0.24 -13.71
CA TYR A 174 -4.87 -1.21 -13.40
C TYR A 174 -4.71 -2.55 -14.14
N LEU A 175 -4.36 -2.53 -15.42
CA LEU A 175 -4.18 -3.75 -16.21
C LEU A 175 -3.05 -4.66 -15.71
N SER A 176 -2.01 -4.10 -15.09
CA SER A 176 -0.90 -4.87 -14.51
C SER A 176 -1.31 -5.69 -13.29
N PHE A 177 -2.46 -5.37 -12.70
CA PHE A 177 -2.93 -6.02 -11.48
C PHE A 177 -4.44 -6.28 -11.46
N SER A 178 -5.09 -6.31 -12.62
CA SER A 178 -6.53 -6.53 -12.75
C SER A 178 -6.98 -7.94 -12.39
N MET A 179 -6.08 -8.92 -12.37
CA MET A 179 -6.38 -10.30 -12.00
C MET A 179 -6.39 -10.57 -10.50
N TYR A 180 -5.88 -9.64 -9.70
CA TYR A 180 -5.79 -9.80 -8.26
C TYR A 180 -7.16 -9.52 -7.64
N ASP A 181 -7.52 -10.30 -6.62
CA ASP A 181 -8.75 -10.09 -5.87
C ASP A 181 -8.66 -8.81 -5.02
N PHE A 182 -7.48 -8.53 -4.47
CA PHE A 182 -7.22 -7.37 -3.63
C PHE A 182 -5.87 -6.74 -3.92
N ILE A 183 -5.82 -5.41 -3.93
CA ILE A 183 -4.57 -4.65 -4.01
C ILE A 183 -4.40 -3.83 -2.75
N LEU A 184 -3.28 -3.97 -2.05
CA LEU A 184 -2.84 -3.03 -1.03
C LEU A 184 -1.78 -2.12 -1.64
N ARG A 185 -2.10 -0.84 -1.86
CA ARG A 185 -1.07 0.18 -2.05
C ARG A 185 -0.51 0.55 -0.69
N THR A 186 0.81 0.53 -0.54
CA THR A 186 1.53 0.94 0.67
C THR A 186 2.77 1.77 0.31
N ASP A 187 3.29 2.52 1.28
CA ASP A 187 4.58 3.18 1.17
C ASP A 187 5.71 2.17 1.45
N LEU A 188 6.93 2.47 0.98
CA LEU A 188 8.10 1.60 1.13
C LEU A 188 8.68 1.55 2.54
N ASP A 189 8.45 2.60 3.33
CA ASP A 189 8.90 2.73 4.72
C ASP A 189 8.01 1.96 5.73
N CYS A 190 7.11 1.12 5.22
CA CYS A 190 6.23 0.27 6.01
C CYS A 190 6.83 -1.14 6.24
N PHE A 191 6.22 -1.89 7.17
CA PHE A 191 6.54 -3.30 7.39
C PHE A 191 5.25 -4.12 7.41
N LEU A 192 5.28 -5.28 6.75
CA LEU A 192 4.19 -6.24 6.81
C LEU A 192 4.35 -7.14 8.04
N THR A 193 3.29 -7.23 8.83
CA THR A 193 3.25 -8.13 9.99
C THR A 193 2.60 -9.45 9.61
N ALA A 194 2.84 -10.49 10.41
CA ALA A 194 2.18 -11.80 10.24
C ALA A 194 0.64 -11.70 10.27
N ASN A 195 0.08 -10.68 10.94
CA ASN A 195 -1.38 -10.49 10.96
C ASN A 195 -1.94 -10.12 9.59
N PHE A 196 -1.16 -9.44 8.74
CA PHE A 196 -1.59 -9.16 7.37
C PHE A 196 -1.76 -10.43 6.54
N ALA A 197 -1.03 -11.51 6.89
CA ALA A 197 -1.16 -12.82 6.25
C ALA A 197 -2.55 -13.45 6.44
N LEU A 198 -3.28 -13.01 7.46
CA LEU A 198 -4.61 -13.50 7.83
C LEU A 198 -5.71 -12.50 7.46
N TYR A 199 -5.34 -11.32 7.00
CA TYR A 199 -6.27 -10.23 6.76
C TYR A 199 -6.78 -10.22 5.32
N ILE A 200 -8.10 -10.17 5.19
CA ILE A 200 -8.81 -9.92 3.93
C ILE A 200 -9.82 -8.79 4.17
N PRO A 201 -9.82 -7.74 3.33
CA PRO A 201 -10.82 -6.68 3.43
C PRO A 201 -12.20 -7.21 3.03
N TYR A 202 -13.25 -6.45 3.36
CA TYR A 202 -14.59 -6.78 2.89
C TYR A 202 -14.69 -6.58 1.37
N ASN A 203 -15.49 -7.42 0.71
CA ASN A 203 -15.77 -7.24 -0.71
C ASN A 203 -16.42 -5.88 -0.98
N ASN A 204 -16.09 -5.29 -2.13
CA ASN A 204 -16.50 -3.97 -2.60
C ASN A 204 -16.15 -2.84 -1.63
N THR A 205 -15.02 -2.92 -0.93
CA THR A 205 -14.56 -1.85 -0.03
C THR A 205 -13.27 -1.21 -0.49
N LEU A 206 -13.24 0.13 -0.37
CA LEU A 206 -12.03 0.93 -0.43
C LEU A 206 -11.64 1.28 1.00
N LEU A 207 -10.55 0.69 1.49
CA LEU A 207 -10.03 1.01 2.82
C LEU A 207 -8.88 1.98 2.67
N VAL A 208 -9.02 3.16 3.26
CA VAL A 208 -7.99 4.19 3.30
C VAL A 208 -7.64 4.40 4.76
N GLY A 209 -6.37 4.22 5.11
CA GLY A 209 -5.91 4.61 6.44
C GLY A 209 -5.84 6.14 6.54
N HIS A 210 -6.36 6.65 7.65
CA HIS A 210 -6.36 8.08 7.97
C HIS A 210 -4.99 8.64 8.38
N GLY A 211 -3.98 7.77 8.41
CA GLY A 211 -2.68 8.04 8.99
C GLY A 211 -2.74 8.35 10.48
N GLY A 212 -1.63 8.86 11.02
CA GLY A 212 -1.60 9.44 12.37
C GLY A 212 -1.63 8.39 13.50
N TYR A 213 -0.73 7.41 13.46
CA TYR A 213 -0.61 6.40 14.53
C TYR A 213 -0.35 7.02 15.91
N SER A 214 0.28 8.20 15.98
CA SER A 214 0.57 8.93 17.22
C SER A 214 -0.67 9.62 17.81
N THR A 215 -1.69 8.85 18.13
CA THR A 215 -2.86 9.30 18.91
C THR A 215 -2.55 9.30 20.41
N ASP A 216 -3.31 10.04 21.20
CA ASP A 216 -3.19 10.05 22.67
C ASP A 216 -3.23 8.63 23.27
N PHE A 217 -4.09 7.77 22.73
CA PHE A 217 -4.21 6.37 23.17
C PHE A 217 -2.92 5.59 22.91
N ASN A 218 -2.40 5.63 21.67
CA ASN A 218 -1.19 4.88 21.29
C ASN A 218 0.05 5.41 22.00
N ASN A 219 0.19 6.73 22.12
CA ASN A 219 1.32 7.35 22.82
C ASN A 219 1.38 6.92 24.29
N LYS A 220 0.24 6.93 25.00
CA LYS A 220 0.14 6.43 26.38
C LYS A 220 0.52 4.94 26.47
N ARG A 221 0.08 4.13 25.51
CA ARG A 221 0.38 2.70 25.47
C ARG A 221 1.86 2.42 25.21
N LEU A 222 2.48 3.13 24.27
CA LEU A 222 3.92 3.03 23.99
C LEU A 222 4.76 3.46 25.18
N LYS A 223 4.35 4.54 25.88
CA LYS A 223 5.01 4.99 27.11
C LYS A 223 4.97 3.92 28.21
N ARG A 224 3.82 3.27 28.39
CA ARG A 224 3.68 2.14 29.33
C ARG A 224 4.56 0.95 28.92
N ILE A 225 4.53 0.55 27.66
CA ILE A 225 5.35 -0.58 27.16
C ILE A 225 6.85 -0.29 27.35
N ALA A 226 7.31 0.92 27.06
CA ALA A 226 8.70 1.31 27.30
C ALA A 226 9.07 1.22 28.79
N HIS A 227 8.18 1.68 29.68
CA HIS A 227 8.36 1.53 31.12
C HIS A 227 8.45 0.04 31.53
N ASP A 228 7.53 -0.80 31.06
CA ASP A 228 7.47 -2.23 31.40
C ASP A 228 8.73 -3.00 30.92
N MET A 229 9.34 -2.55 29.83
CA MET A 229 10.58 -3.13 29.29
C MET A 229 11.86 -2.45 29.81
N ASN A 230 11.75 -1.53 30.78
CA ASN A 230 12.85 -0.73 31.31
C ASN A 230 13.62 0.04 30.21
N TRP A 231 12.90 0.55 29.21
CA TRP A 231 13.42 1.38 28.12
C TRP A 231 13.11 2.86 28.35
N LYS A 232 13.99 3.73 27.86
CA LYS A 232 13.74 5.17 27.86
C LYS A 232 12.71 5.52 26.78
N TYR A 233 11.55 6.03 27.20
CA TYR A 233 10.55 6.54 26.26
C TYR A 233 11.04 7.83 25.61
N ALA A 234 11.04 7.87 24.27
CA ALA A 234 11.63 8.98 23.50
C ALA A 234 10.71 10.20 23.33
N ASP A 235 9.46 10.12 23.80
CA ASP A 235 8.42 11.17 23.71
C ASP A 235 8.33 11.79 22.30
N LYS A 236 8.34 10.93 21.27
CA LYS A 236 8.24 11.32 19.87
C LYS A 236 6.81 11.10 19.37
N ASN A 237 6.27 12.15 18.76
CA ASN A 237 5.01 12.12 18.01
C ASN A 237 5.29 12.02 16.52
N GLY A 238 4.33 11.51 15.75
CA GLY A 238 4.49 11.27 14.31
C GLY A 238 5.24 10.00 13.98
N LEU A 239 5.41 9.07 14.94
CA LEU A 239 5.77 7.69 14.63
C LEU A 239 4.70 7.18 13.66
N GLY A 240 5.15 6.74 12.48
CA GLY A 240 4.46 6.80 11.19
C GLY A 240 3.04 6.22 11.15
N SER A 241 2.30 6.61 10.12
CA SER A 241 1.02 6.00 9.76
C SER A 241 1.19 4.50 9.51
N THR A 242 0.90 3.67 10.51
CA THR A 242 0.89 2.21 10.35
C THR A 242 -0.42 1.76 9.75
N TRP A 243 -0.36 0.86 8.78
CA TRP A 243 -1.44 -0.07 8.39
C TRP A 243 -1.23 -1.36 9.15
#